data_AF-A0A453QN98-F1
#
_entry.id   AF-A0A453QN98-F1
#
_cell.length_a   1.000
_cell.length_b   1.000
_cell.length_c   1.000
_cell.angle_alpha   90.00
_cell.angle_beta   90.00
_cell.angle_gamma   90.00
#
_symmetry.space_group_name_H-M   'P 1'
#
loop_
_entity.id
_entity.type
_entity.pdbx_description
1 polymer ?
#
loop_
_entity_poly.entity_id
_entity_poly.type
_entity_poly.pdbx_seq_one_letter_code
_entity_poly.pdbx_strand_id
1 'polypeptide(L)'
;MFNCHINVEVCSSIKAVKYLYKYIYKGHDRASFRIDQPDADGNIDEIKKYVDARWVTPPEAMWRIFGFPLCANDPPKASKSMLTEYFKANQNHPWARNILYKDFPGRFTWQKGKKYWKERVERYQIGRIVSANPSEGERYYLCVLLNHVAGKTSYEDLLTVDGRLCGSFREAAERLGLIEADNTLDDCLTEAEQWAMPCSLRRLFATILVHCEPGDVRGLWDRHFEPMSDDYRRSHTCRIEVEQMVLLDIRGMLQSMGKDIADFSLPCIDDAFDPTEGEAREVIEESNVDFDINDTKLASSLNLEQRVAYNEILASVERGDGGVFFVDGPGGTGKTFLYRALLAKVRSKGNIAIATATSGVAASIMPGGRTAQSRFKIPLSCDDGASCTFTKQRLIMTPGFRITC
;
A
#
# COMPACT_ATOMS: atom_id res chain seq x y z
N MET A 1 10.49 19.70 -10.22
CA MET A 1 9.06 19.65 -10.61
C MET A 1 9.00 19.35 -12.11
N PHE A 2 8.60 18.14 -12.51
CA PHE A 2 8.62 17.73 -13.92
C PHE A 2 7.51 18.44 -14.70
N ASN A 3 7.88 19.22 -15.72
CA ASN A 3 6.99 20.07 -16.51
C ASN A 3 6.23 19.23 -17.56
N CYS A 4 5.48 18.19 -17.15
CA CYS A 4 4.82 17.21 -18.05
C CYS A 4 3.35 17.55 -18.35
N HIS A 5 2.91 17.25 -19.58
CA HIS A 5 1.50 17.37 -19.99
C HIS A 5 0.88 15.98 -20.15
N ILE A 6 -0.33 15.80 -19.59
CA ILE A 6 -1.14 14.58 -19.66
C ILE A 6 -2.18 14.76 -20.77
N ASN A 7 -2.26 13.82 -21.72
CA ASN A 7 -3.30 13.82 -22.75
C ASN A 7 -4.54 13.02 -22.30
N VAL A 8 -5.74 13.53 -22.57
CA VAL A 8 -7.03 12.94 -22.17
C VAL A 8 -7.91 12.80 -23.41
N GLU A 9 -8.26 11.57 -23.78
CA GLU A 9 -9.18 11.30 -24.89
C GLU A 9 -10.62 11.07 -24.40
N VAL A 10 -11.60 11.64 -25.10
CA VAL A 10 -13.03 11.51 -24.78
C VAL A 10 -13.73 10.66 -25.84
N CYS A 11 -14.19 9.47 -25.45
CA CYS A 11 -14.91 8.54 -26.33
C CYS A 11 -16.43 8.62 -26.10
N SER A 12 -17.22 8.95 -27.14
CA SER A 12 -18.61 9.41 -27.02
C SER A 12 -19.72 8.38 -27.34
N SER A 13 -19.43 7.07 -27.31
CA SER A 13 -20.37 6.04 -27.80
C SER A 13 -21.02 5.17 -26.70
N ILE A 14 -22.37 5.11 -26.73
CA ILE A 14 -23.25 4.29 -25.86
C ILE A 14 -22.97 2.78 -25.94
N LYS A 15 -22.31 2.28 -27.00
CA LYS A 15 -21.91 0.86 -27.10
C LYS A 15 -20.91 0.46 -26.01
N ALA A 16 -20.09 1.38 -25.50
CA ALA A 16 -19.16 1.13 -24.40
C ALA A 16 -19.87 0.89 -23.06
N VAL A 17 -21.03 1.53 -22.83
CA VAL A 17 -21.81 1.38 -21.58
C VAL A 17 -22.44 -0.01 -21.48
N LYS A 18 -22.93 -0.58 -22.58
CA LYS A 18 -23.39 -1.99 -22.60
C LYS A 18 -22.24 -2.98 -22.40
N TYR A 19 -21.04 -2.63 -22.86
CA TYR A 19 -19.84 -3.43 -22.63
C TYR A 19 -19.41 -3.38 -21.15
N LEU A 20 -19.39 -2.20 -20.52
CA LEU A 20 -19.04 -2.03 -19.11
C LEU A 20 -20.06 -2.68 -18.16
N TYR A 21 -21.36 -2.51 -18.42
CA TYR A 21 -22.42 -3.12 -17.60
C TYR A 21 -22.41 -4.66 -17.67
N LYS A 22 -21.93 -5.24 -18.79
CA LYS A 22 -21.74 -6.69 -18.89
C LYS A 22 -20.68 -7.20 -17.92
N TYR A 23 -19.66 -6.40 -17.57
CA TYR A 23 -18.59 -6.78 -16.62
C TYR A 23 -18.89 -6.38 -15.17
N ILE A 24 -19.76 -5.40 -14.94
CA ILE A 24 -20.20 -5.00 -13.59
C ILE A 24 -21.29 -5.95 -13.05
N TYR A 25 -22.17 -6.48 -13.92
CA TYR A 25 -23.27 -7.36 -13.54
C TYR A 25 -23.05 -8.84 -13.87
N LYS A 26 -22.03 -9.19 -14.66
CA LYS A 26 -21.40 -10.50 -14.48
C LYS A 26 -20.75 -10.42 -13.11
N GLY A 27 -21.28 -11.12 -12.12
CA GLY A 27 -20.57 -11.27 -10.84
C GLY A 27 -19.13 -11.72 -11.07
N HIS A 28 -18.26 -11.44 -10.09
CA HIS A 28 -16.81 -11.69 -10.12
C HIS A 28 -16.41 -12.87 -11.00
N ASP A 29 -15.51 -12.63 -11.96
CA ASP A 29 -14.92 -13.71 -12.75
C ASP A 29 -14.23 -14.69 -11.78
N ARG A 30 -14.73 -15.94 -11.80
CA ARG A 30 -14.09 -17.07 -11.12
C ARG A 30 -12.93 -17.52 -12.00
N ALA A 31 -11.73 -17.41 -11.47
CA ALA A 31 -10.55 -17.99 -12.10
C ALA A 31 -10.21 -19.27 -11.35
N SER A 32 -10.27 -20.39 -12.06
CA SER A 32 -9.71 -21.67 -11.62
C SER A 32 -8.29 -21.77 -12.16
N PHE A 33 -7.29 -21.89 -11.30
CA PHE A 33 -5.90 -22.07 -11.70
C PHE A 33 -5.35 -23.43 -11.22
N ARG A 34 -4.50 -24.03 -12.05
CA ARG A 34 -3.86 -25.34 -11.86
C ARG A 34 -2.51 -25.13 -11.19
N ILE A 35 -2.22 -25.87 -10.12
CA ILE A 35 -0.87 -25.96 -9.55
C ILE A 35 -0.41 -27.39 -9.77
N ASP A 36 0.53 -27.59 -10.69
CA ASP A 36 1.07 -28.91 -11.02
C ASP A 36 2.30 -29.21 -10.15
N GLN A 37 2.27 -30.35 -9.45
CA GLN A 37 3.47 -31.17 -9.22
C GLN A 37 3.10 -32.61 -9.61
N PRO A 38 3.88 -33.28 -10.48
CA PRO A 38 3.64 -34.67 -10.85
C PRO A 38 4.00 -35.61 -9.69
N ASP A 39 3.21 -36.67 -9.49
CA ASP A 39 3.58 -37.79 -8.63
C ASP A 39 4.72 -38.61 -9.26
N ALA A 40 5.39 -39.46 -8.46
CA ALA A 40 6.62 -40.17 -8.82
C ALA A 40 6.53 -41.06 -10.09
N ASP A 41 5.33 -41.47 -10.50
CA ASP A 41 5.07 -42.30 -11.69
C ASP A 41 4.56 -41.49 -12.91
N GLY A 42 4.57 -40.15 -12.84
CA GLY A 42 4.21 -39.27 -13.97
C GLY A 42 2.72 -39.22 -14.31
N ASN A 43 1.84 -39.77 -13.47
CA ASN A 43 0.39 -39.68 -13.64
C ASN A 43 -0.17 -38.39 -13.03
N ILE A 44 -1.06 -37.71 -13.77
CA ILE A 44 -1.75 -36.48 -13.36
C ILE A 44 -3.23 -36.81 -13.19
N ASP A 45 -3.73 -36.86 -11.96
CA ASP A 45 -5.16 -37.04 -11.64
C ASP A 45 -5.91 -35.71 -11.72
N GLU A 46 -6.58 -35.47 -12.85
CA GLU A 46 -7.25 -34.20 -13.19
C GLU A 46 -8.50 -33.89 -12.34
N ILE A 47 -9.01 -34.85 -11.56
CA ILE A 47 -10.31 -34.70 -10.87
C ILE A 47 -10.15 -34.10 -9.46
N LYS A 48 -8.96 -34.16 -8.84
CA LYS A 48 -8.83 -33.96 -7.38
C LYS A 48 -8.29 -32.63 -6.86
N LYS A 49 -7.99 -31.62 -7.67
CA LYS A 49 -7.57 -30.30 -7.15
C LYS A 49 -8.11 -29.13 -7.98
N TYR A 50 -9.29 -28.65 -7.59
CA TYR A 50 -9.81 -27.35 -7.98
C TYR A 50 -9.74 -26.40 -6.78
N VAL A 51 -9.02 -25.29 -6.91
CA VAL A 51 -9.12 -24.16 -5.98
C VAL A 51 -9.91 -23.06 -6.67
N ASP A 52 -11.08 -22.75 -6.12
CA ASP A 52 -11.97 -21.69 -6.59
C ASP A 52 -11.52 -20.36 -6.00
N ALA A 53 -11.05 -19.44 -6.83
CA ALA A 53 -10.56 -18.14 -6.39
C ALA A 53 -11.31 -16.99 -7.08
N ARG A 54 -11.50 -15.91 -6.32
CA ARG A 54 -12.28 -14.75 -6.74
C ARG A 54 -11.34 -13.59 -7.03
N TRP A 55 -11.41 -13.08 -8.27
CA TRP A 55 -10.65 -11.89 -8.66
C TRP A 55 -11.25 -10.63 -8.02
N VAL A 56 -10.41 -9.85 -7.34
CA VAL A 56 -10.75 -8.53 -6.78
C VAL A 56 -10.00 -7.48 -7.58
N THR A 57 -10.70 -6.45 -8.06
CA THR A 57 -10.07 -5.41 -8.90
C THR A 57 -9.09 -4.55 -8.08
N PRO A 58 -7.98 -4.05 -8.67
CA PRO A 58 -6.98 -3.27 -7.93
C PRO A 58 -7.54 -2.09 -7.14
N PRO A 59 -8.53 -1.30 -7.60
CA PRO A 59 -9.11 -0.22 -6.81
C PRO A 59 -9.87 -0.72 -5.58
N GLU A 60 -10.60 -1.83 -5.70
CA GLU A 60 -11.34 -2.44 -4.59
C GLU A 60 -10.40 -3.14 -3.61
N ALA A 61 -9.34 -3.78 -4.12
CA ALA A 61 -8.27 -4.33 -3.30
C ALA A 61 -7.58 -3.20 -2.54
N MET A 62 -7.26 -2.08 -3.19
CA MET A 62 -6.63 -0.91 -2.57
C MET A 62 -7.55 -0.27 -1.53
N TRP A 63 -8.85 -0.16 -1.80
CA TRP A 63 -9.83 0.32 -0.83
C TRP A 63 -10.01 -0.60 0.38
N ARG A 64 -9.91 -1.92 0.19
CA ARG A 64 -9.97 -2.90 1.28
C ARG A 64 -8.66 -2.98 2.06
N ILE A 65 -7.51 -2.83 1.38
CA ILE A 65 -6.17 -2.88 1.97
C ILE A 65 -5.91 -1.62 2.81
N PHE A 66 -6.28 -0.43 2.29
CA PHE A 66 -6.02 0.85 2.95
C PHE A 66 -7.19 1.36 3.81
N GLY A 67 -8.26 0.58 3.97
CA GLY A 67 -9.34 0.87 4.94
C GLY A 67 -10.10 2.18 4.72
N PHE A 68 -10.15 2.71 3.50
CA PHE A 68 -10.76 4.03 3.25
C PHE A 68 -12.27 4.03 3.58
N PRO A 69 -12.76 5.07 4.29
CA PRO A 69 -14.18 5.19 4.62
C PRO A 69 -15.00 5.44 3.35
N LEU A 70 -15.88 4.50 3.02
CA LEU A 70 -16.80 4.59 1.88
C LEU A 70 -17.85 5.72 2.03
N CYS A 71 -18.07 6.22 3.26
CA CYS A 71 -18.96 7.34 3.61
C CYS A 71 -18.54 7.95 4.96
N ALA A 72 -18.47 9.28 5.06
CA ALA A 72 -18.29 10.01 6.31
C ALA A 72 -19.64 10.59 6.80
N ASN A 73 -19.89 10.51 8.10
CA ASN A 73 -20.95 11.25 8.80
C ASN A 73 -20.28 12.04 9.92
N ASP A 74 -20.40 13.37 9.91
CA ASP A 74 -19.85 14.23 10.96
C ASP A 74 -20.57 14.03 12.31
N PRO A 75 -19.84 13.90 13.44
CA PRO A 75 -20.46 13.85 14.75
C PRO A 75 -20.73 15.26 15.31
N PRO A 76 -21.97 15.59 15.72
CA PRO A 76 -22.26 16.85 16.40
C PRO A 76 -21.86 16.82 17.89
N LYS A 77 -21.41 17.99 18.39
CA LYS A 77 -21.10 18.41 19.78
C LYS A 77 -21.65 17.50 20.88
N ALA A 78 -20.75 17.01 21.75
CA ALA A 78 -20.97 16.42 23.09
C ALA A 78 -22.33 15.71 23.27
N SER A 79 -22.65 14.90 22.29
CA SER A 79 -23.88 14.16 22.20
C SER A 79 -23.66 12.86 22.96
N LYS A 80 -24.48 12.58 23.99
CA LYS A 80 -24.59 11.26 24.62
C LYS A 80 -24.45 10.16 23.55
N SER A 81 -23.31 9.47 23.53
CA SER A 81 -23.01 8.42 22.57
C SER A 81 -23.50 7.08 23.11
N MET A 82 -23.69 6.11 22.23
CA MET A 82 -24.06 4.75 22.63
C MET A 82 -23.07 4.16 23.64
N LEU A 83 -21.78 4.48 23.51
CA LEU A 83 -20.73 4.03 24.42
C LEU A 83 -20.79 4.73 25.79
N THR A 84 -20.92 6.07 25.81
CA THR A 84 -21.01 6.80 27.09
C THR A 84 -22.26 6.42 27.90
N GLU A 85 -23.35 6.07 27.23
CA GLU A 85 -24.56 5.60 27.89
C GLU A 85 -24.50 4.11 28.25
N TYR A 86 -23.67 3.31 27.57
CA TYR A 86 -23.33 1.95 28.01
C TYR A 86 -22.62 1.98 29.37
N PHE A 87 -21.64 2.88 29.53
CA PHE A 87 -20.97 3.10 30.80
C PHE A 87 -21.95 3.47 31.92
N LYS A 88 -22.89 4.39 31.66
CA LYS A 88 -23.95 4.74 32.61
C LYS A 88 -24.90 3.58 32.91
N ALA A 89 -25.24 2.77 31.91
CA ALA A 89 -26.06 1.58 32.13
C ALA A 89 -25.37 0.58 33.06
N ASN A 90 -24.05 0.39 32.92
CA ASN A 90 -23.25 -0.45 33.82
C ASN A 90 -23.12 0.13 35.24
N GLN A 91 -23.15 1.46 35.38
CA GLN A 91 -23.22 2.12 36.70
C GLN A 91 -24.57 1.85 37.38
N ASN A 92 -25.67 2.01 36.64
CA ASN A 92 -27.03 1.94 37.17
C ASN A 92 -27.56 0.50 37.35
N HIS A 93 -27.05 -0.45 36.57
CA HIS A 93 -27.53 -1.84 36.55
C HIS A 93 -26.36 -2.81 36.75
N PRO A 94 -26.14 -3.32 37.98
CA PRO A 94 -25.04 -4.24 38.27
C PRO A 94 -25.04 -5.49 37.39
N TRP A 95 -26.21 -6.01 37.04
CA TRP A 95 -26.34 -7.18 36.18
C TRP A 95 -25.91 -6.92 34.72
N ALA A 96 -25.99 -5.67 34.24
CA ALA A 96 -25.58 -5.30 32.90
C ALA A 96 -24.05 -5.40 32.71
N ARG A 97 -23.30 -5.43 33.83
CA ARG A 97 -21.84 -5.55 33.81
C ARG A 97 -21.32 -6.87 33.24
N ASN A 98 -22.19 -7.88 33.16
CA ASN A 98 -21.87 -9.17 32.55
C ASN A 98 -22.08 -9.19 31.02
N ILE A 99 -22.36 -8.04 30.40
CA ILE A 99 -22.68 -7.94 28.97
C ILE A 99 -21.58 -7.11 28.28
N LEU A 100 -20.97 -7.71 27.25
CA LEU A 100 -20.02 -7.03 26.37
C LEU A 100 -20.73 -5.93 25.58
N TYR A 101 -19.99 -4.87 25.23
CA TYR A 101 -20.56 -3.76 24.46
C TYR A 101 -21.14 -4.23 23.10
N LYS A 102 -20.49 -5.21 22.45
CA LYS A 102 -20.96 -5.80 21.18
C LYS A 102 -22.31 -6.53 21.30
N ASP A 103 -22.56 -7.12 22.46
CA ASP A 103 -23.76 -7.92 22.76
C ASP A 103 -24.87 -7.08 23.42
N PHE A 104 -24.56 -5.84 23.80
CA PHE A 104 -25.48 -4.93 24.47
C PHE A 104 -26.78 -4.69 23.69
N PRO A 105 -26.79 -4.52 22.35
CA PRO A 105 -28.02 -4.38 21.56
C PRO A 105 -28.95 -5.60 21.60
N GLY A 106 -28.45 -6.76 22.02
CA GLY A 106 -29.24 -7.97 22.22
C GLY A 106 -30.13 -7.93 23.46
N ARG A 107 -29.74 -7.16 24.48
CA ARG A 107 -30.49 -6.99 25.75
C ARG A 107 -31.09 -5.60 25.92
N PHE A 108 -30.52 -4.60 25.26
CA PHE A 108 -30.99 -3.22 25.31
C PHE A 108 -31.35 -2.69 23.92
N THR A 109 -32.27 -1.74 23.87
CA THR A 109 -32.65 -1.01 22.68
C THR A 109 -32.22 0.45 22.83
N TRP A 110 -31.46 0.95 21.85
CA TRP A 110 -31.05 2.35 21.82
C TRP A 110 -32.22 3.27 21.50
N GLN A 111 -32.54 4.17 22.42
CA GLN A 111 -33.59 5.17 22.25
C GLN A 111 -33.01 6.45 21.67
N LYS A 112 -33.01 6.57 20.33
CA LYS A 112 -32.39 7.70 19.60
C LYS A 112 -32.84 9.09 20.06
N GLY A 113 -34.12 9.26 20.40
CA GLY A 113 -34.68 10.55 20.78
C GLY A 113 -34.14 11.08 22.11
N LYS A 114 -34.07 10.21 23.14
CA LYS A 114 -33.60 10.58 24.49
C LYS A 114 -32.13 10.20 24.74
N LYS A 115 -31.50 9.50 23.79
CA LYS A 115 -30.12 8.99 23.81
C LYS A 115 -29.81 8.20 25.10
N TYR A 116 -30.48 7.06 25.26
CA TYR A 116 -30.23 6.13 26.37
C TYR A 116 -30.53 4.68 25.97
N TRP A 117 -30.02 3.73 26.75
CA TRP A 117 -30.32 2.31 26.60
C TRP A 117 -31.56 1.93 27.42
N LYS A 118 -32.59 1.41 26.76
CA LYS A 118 -33.78 0.85 27.42
C LYS A 118 -33.72 -0.67 27.37
N GLU A 119 -33.97 -1.34 28.49
CA GLU A 119 -34.07 -2.81 28.51
C GLU A 119 -35.12 -3.31 27.52
N ARG A 120 -34.77 -4.38 26.81
CA ARG A 120 -35.61 -4.95 25.76
C ARG A 120 -36.57 -5.97 26.34
N VAL A 121 -37.83 -5.89 25.93
CA VAL A 121 -38.89 -6.79 26.41
C VAL A 121 -39.08 -8.00 25.49
N GLU A 122 -38.93 -7.86 24.15
CA GLU A 122 -38.99 -8.97 23.19
C GLU A 122 -38.12 -8.76 21.94
N ARG A 123 -37.68 -9.89 21.33
CA ARG A 123 -36.83 -10.11 20.13
C ARG A 123 -35.31 -10.04 20.29
N TYR A 124 -34.62 -11.07 19.80
CA TYR A 124 -33.16 -11.13 19.68
C TYR A 124 -32.65 -10.23 18.54
N GLN A 125 -31.61 -9.43 18.80
CA GLN A 125 -30.95 -8.60 17.80
C GLN A 125 -29.43 -8.67 18.01
N ILE A 126 -28.68 -8.89 16.93
CA ILE A 126 -27.22 -8.87 16.97
C ILE A 126 -26.74 -7.42 16.79
N GLY A 127 -25.98 -6.93 17.77
CA GLY A 127 -25.27 -5.66 17.67
C GLY A 127 -24.11 -5.73 16.69
N ARG A 128 -23.85 -4.65 15.95
CA ARG A 128 -22.63 -4.51 15.15
C ARG A 128 -21.84 -3.33 15.69
N ILE A 129 -20.62 -3.59 16.14
CA ILE A 129 -19.62 -2.55 16.36
C ILE A 129 -19.03 -2.19 14.99
N VAL A 130 -18.76 -0.92 14.77
CA VAL A 130 -18.05 -0.48 13.56
C VAL A 130 -16.65 -1.07 13.61
N SER A 131 -16.31 -1.89 12.60
CA SER A 131 -14.94 -2.41 12.47
C SER A 131 -13.98 -1.24 12.29
N ALA A 132 -12.91 -1.24 13.08
CA ALA A 132 -11.78 -0.33 12.90
C ALA A 132 -10.61 -1.12 12.30
N ASN A 133 -9.87 -0.51 11.39
CA ASN A 133 -8.63 -1.05 10.85
C ASN A 133 -7.48 -0.82 11.87
N PRO A 134 -6.49 -1.72 12.00
CA PRO A 134 -5.30 -1.49 12.84
C PRO A 134 -4.64 -0.12 12.65
N SER A 135 -4.57 0.38 11.40
CA SER A 135 -4.04 1.71 11.06
C SER A 135 -4.83 2.90 11.64
N GLU A 136 -6.03 2.67 12.19
CA GLU A 136 -6.81 3.69 12.91
C GLU A 136 -6.33 3.90 14.37
N GLY A 137 -5.24 3.25 14.79
CA GLY A 137 -4.53 3.48 16.05
C GLY A 137 -5.41 3.28 17.30
N GLU A 138 -5.45 4.26 18.21
CA GLU A 138 -6.22 4.21 19.47
C GLU A 138 -7.69 3.82 19.29
N ARG A 139 -8.31 4.13 18.15
CA ARG A 139 -9.68 3.72 17.85
C ARG A 139 -9.80 2.21 17.63
N TYR A 140 -8.82 1.58 17.01
CA TYR A 140 -8.75 0.13 16.85
C TYR A 140 -8.65 -0.55 18.22
N TYR A 141 -7.71 -0.10 19.04
CA TYR A 141 -7.49 -0.66 20.38
C TYR A 141 -8.71 -0.51 21.29
N LEU A 142 -9.41 0.63 21.23
CA LEU A 142 -10.70 0.81 21.89
C LEU A 142 -11.74 -0.22 21.44
N CYS A 143 -11.87 -0.47 20.13
CA CYS A 143 -12.79 -1.49 19.60
C CYS A 143 -12.41 -2.91 20.06
N VAL A 144 -11.11 -3.22 20.15
CA VAL A 144 -10.63 -4.52 20.68
C VAL A 144 -11.07 -4.68 22.13
N LEU A 145 -10.82 -3.68 22.99
CA LEU A 145 -11.23 -3.72 24.40
C LEU A 145 -12.74 -3.91 24.56
N LEU A 146 -13.55 -3.16 23.81
CA LEU A 146 -15.02 -3.23 23.89
C LEU A 146 -15.60 -4.58 23.42
N ASN A 147 -14.83 -5.35 22.64
CA ASN A 147 -15.22 -6.68 22.18
C ASN A 147 -14.93 -7.80 23.19
N HIS A 148 -14.05 -7.56 24.15
CA HIS A 148 -13.50 -8.59 25.05
C HIS A 148 -13.71 -8.29 26.54
N VAL A 149 -13.89 -7.03 26.91
CA VAL A 149 -14.03 -6.61 28.31
C VAL A 149 -15.45 -6.11 28.57
N ALA A 150 -16.10 -6.69 29.57
CA ALA A 150 -17.46 -6.33 29.98
C ALA A 150 -17.46 -5.44 31.24
N GLY A 151 -18.56 -4.72 31.44
CA GLY A 151 -18.88 -4.10 32.73
C GLY A 151 -18.13 -2.83 33.10
N LYS A 152 -17.32 -2.30 32.18
CA LYS A 152 -16.61 -1.04 32.37
C LYS A 152 -17.59 0.12 32.50
N THR A 153 -17.29 1.03 33.43
CA THR A 153 -18.17 2.13 33.87
C THR A 153 -17.68 3.51 33.46
N SER A 154 -16.49 3.61 32.88
CA SER A 154 -15.91 4.84 32.32
C SER A 154 -14.76 4.47 31.35
N TYR A 155 -14.21 5.47 30.66
CA TYR A 155 -12.98 5.27 29.88
C TYR A 155 -11.77 4.94 30.77
N GLU A 156 -11.66 5.59 31.94
CA GLU A 156 -10.61 5.29 32.92
C GLU A 156 -10.70 3.85 33.44
N ASP A 157 -11.91 3.37 33.71
CA ASP A 157 -12.15 1.98 34.11
C ASP A 157 -11.78 1.02 32.96
N LEU A 158 -12.10 1.37 31.71
CA LEU A 158 -11.71 0.59 30.53
C LEU A 158 -10.17 0.50 30.36
N LEU A 159 -9.44 1.56 30.73
CA LEU A 159 -7.97 1.62 30.76
C LEU A 159 -7.36 0.96 32.01
N THR A 160 -8.16 0.60 33.01
CA THR A 160 -7.67 -0.01 34.23
C THR A 160 -7.65 -1.53 34.09
N VAL A 161 -6.45 -2.09 34.14
CA VAL A 161 -6.17 -3.54 34.06
C VAL A 161 -5.39 -3.94 35.31
N ASP A 162 -5.85 -4.98 36.03
CA ASP A 162 -5.27 -5.46 37.30
C ASP A 162 -5.01 -4.36 38.35
N GLY A 163 -5.92 -3.38 38.42
CA GLY A 163 -5.84 -2.27 39.38
C GLY A 163 -4.82 -1.19 39.03
N ARG A 164 -4.19 -1.25 37.84
CA ARG A 164 -3.31 -0.19 37.31
C ARG A 164 -3.96 0.50 36.10
N LEU A 165 -3.92 1.83 36.11
CA LEU A 165 -4.37 2.65 34.99
C LEU A 165 -3.29 2.67 33.90
N CYS A 166 -3.62 2.20 32.70
CA CYS A 166 -2.76 2.27 31.52
C CYS A 166 -2.86 3.65 30.84
N GLY A 167 -1.80 4.08 30.17
CA GLY A 167 -1.71 5.37 29.49
C GLY A 167 -2.43 5.42 28.13
N SER A 168 -2.70 4.27 27.53
CA SER A 168 -3.37 4.13 26.22
C SER A 168 -4.28 2.90 26.14
N PHE A 169 -5.21 2.89 25.18
CA PHE A 169 -6.03 1.71 24.94
C PHE A 169 -5.19 0.54 24.40
N ARG A 170 -4.11 0.84 23.68
CA ARG A 170 -3.11 -0.14 23.24
C ARG A 170 -2.51 -0.88 24.42
N GLU A 171 -1.92 -0.15 25.36
CA GLU A 171 -1.25 -0.73 26.54
C GLU A 171 -2.23 -1.57 27.37
N ALA A 172 -3.47 -1.11 27.53
CA ALA A 172 -4.51 -1.88 28.22
C ALA A 172 -4.86 -3.19 27.49
N ALA A 173 -4.93 -3.17 26.15
CA ALA A 173 -5.22 -4.35 25.34
C ALA A 173 -4.05 -5.36 25.34
N GLU A 174 -2.81 -4.88 25.30
CA GLU A 174 -1.59 -5.69 25.43
C GLU A 174 -1.51 -6.35 26.80
N ARG A 175 -1.78 -5.61 27.89
CA ARG A 175 -1.76 -6.16 29.26
C ARG A 175 -2.82 -7.24 29.49
N LEU A 176 -3.96 -7.14 28.80
CA LEU A 176 -5.00 -8.16 28.79
C LEU A 176 -4.70 -9.34 27.87
N GLY A 177 -3.58 -9.31 27.14
CA GLY A 177 -3.20 -10.35 26.17
C GLY A 177 -4.14 -10.44 24.96
N LEU A 178 -4.84 -9.35 24.64
CA LEU A 178 -5.78 -9.30 23.51
C LEU A 178 -5.09 -9.01 22.16
N ILE A 179 -3.86 -8.52 22.23
CA ILE A 179 -3.02 -8.17 21.10
C ILE A 179 -1.62 -8.67 21.45
N GLU A 180 -0.94 -9.27 20.48
CA GLU A 180 0.45 -9.69 20.63
C GLU A 180 1.31 -8.45 20.90
N ALA A 181 2.12 -8.51 21.96
CA ALA A 181 3.11 -7.47 22.22
C ALA A 181 4.11 -7.40 21.06
N ASP A 182 4.75 -6.24 20.87
CA ASP A 182 5.79 -6.00 19.84
C ASP A 182 6.97 -7.01 19.88
N ASN A 183 7.02 -7.89 20.89
CA ASN A 183 7.95 -9.01 21.02
C ASN A 183 8.03 -9.87 19.76
N THR A 184 6.96 -10.05 19.00
CA THR A 184 7.01 -10.90 17.78
C THR A 184 7.87 -10.28 16.67
N LEU A 185 7.94 -8.94 16.60
CA LEU A 185 8.80 -8.24 15.65
C LEU A 185 10.27 -8.29 16.09
N ASP A 186 10.49 -8.19 17.39
CA ASP A 186 11.80 -8.34 18.04
C ASP A 186 12.35 -9.76 17.86
N ASP A 187 11.52 -10.77 18.12
CA ASP A 187 11.83 -12.19 17.93
C ASP A 187 12.12 -12.48 16.45
N CYS A 188 11.34 -11.88 15.53
CA CYS A 188 11.55 -12.01 14.09
C CYS A 188 12.92 -11.48 13.64
N LEU A 189 13.30 -10.30 14.13
CA LEU A 189 14.62 -9.73 13.84
C LEU A 189 15.73 -10.53 14.51
N THR A 190 15.55 -10.96 15.77
CA THR A 190 16.49 -11.82 16.51
C THR A 190 16.71 -13.17 15.81
N GLU A 191 15.68 -13.75 15.21
CA GLU A 191 15.81 -14.97 14.41
C GLU A 191 16.59 -14.69 13.11
N ALA A 192 16.25 -13.59 12.43
CA ALA A 192 16.91 -13.19 11.19
C ALA A 192 18.41 -12.89 11.38
N GLU A 193 18.81 -12.31 12.51
CA GLU A 193 20.20 -12.03 12.86
C GLU A 193 21.13 -13.26 12.78
N GLN A 194 20.58 -14.46 13.00
CA GLN A 194 21.38 -15.69 13.03
C GLN A 194 21.86 -16.13 11.63
N TRP A 195 21.19 -15.69 10.56
CA TRP A 195 21.44 -16.19 9.21
C TRP A 195 21.42 -15.12 8.11
N ALA A 196 20.80 -13.97 8.35
CA ALA A 196 20.67 -12.91 7.36
C ALA A 196 21.96 -12.07 7.27
N MET A 197 22.30 -11.67 6.05
CA MET A 197 23.34 -10.66 5.83
C MET A 197 22.84 -9.27 6.29
N PRO A 198 23.71 -8.36 6.75
CA PRO A 198 23.30 -7.06 7.29
C PRO A 198 22.39 -6.24 6.37
N CYS A 199 22.64 -6.22 5.06
CA CYS A 199 21.79 -5.53 4.08
C CYS A 199 20.38 -6.14 3.96
N SER A 200 20.25 -7.46 4.11
CA SER A 200 18.95 -8.14 4.13
C SER A 200 18.23 -7.86 5.45
N LEU A 201 18.96 -7.77 6.57
CA LEU A 201 18.41 -7.43 7.87
C LEU A 201 17.87 -5.99 7.89
N ARG A 202 18.60 -5.02 7.32
CA ARG A 202 18.12 -3.64 7.12
C ARG A 202 16.84 -3.58 6.28
N ARG A 203 16.72 -4.44 5.27
CA ARG A 203 15.51 -4.54 4.43
C ARG A 203 14.31 -5.12 5.18
N LEU A 204 14.54 -6.14 5.99
CA LEU A 204 13.52 -6.69 6.88
C LEU A 204 13.05 -5.63 7.87
N PHE A 205 13.99 -4.91 8.50
CA PHE A 205 13.68 -3.80 9.41
C PHE A 205 12.83 -2.72 8.73
N ALA A 206 13.22 -2.24 7.54
CA ALA A 206 12.43 -1.27 6.79
C ALA A 206 11.03 -1.79 6.44
N THR A 207 10.92 -3.09 6.09
CA THR A 207 9.62 -3.74 5.80
C THR A 207 8.73 -3.76 7.05
N ILE A 208 9.29 -4.07 8.22
CA ILE A 208 8.59 -4.05 9.51
C ILE A 208 8.09 -2.64 9.82
N LEU A 209 8.92 -1.61 9.64
CA LEU A 209 8.50 -0.22 9.86
C LEU A 209 7.28 0.15 9.01
N VAL A 210 7.29 -0.19 7.72
CA VAL A 210 6.22 0.19 6.79
C VAL A 210 4.94 -0.62 6.97
N HIS A 211 5.05 -1.91 7.29
CA HIS A 211 3.92 -2.84 7.19
C HIS A 211 3.41 -3.36 8.54
N CYS A 212 4.20 -3.25 9.61
CA CYS A 212 3.85 -3.82 10.91
C CYS A 212 3.54 -2.77 11.99
N GLU A 213 3.75 -1.47 11.70
CA GLU A 213 3.47 -0.35 12.62
C GLU A 213 3.97 -0.61 14.06
N PRO A 214 5.28 -0.89 14.27
CA PRO A 214 5.83 -1.20 15.58
C PRO A 214 5.56 -0.08 16.59
N GLY A 215 5.21 -0.44 17.83
CA GLY A 215 4.88 0.52 18.88
C GLY A 215 6.10 1.29 19.40
N ASP A 216 7.26 0.62 19.50
CA ASP A 216 8.53 1.23 19.89
C ASP A 216 9.61 1.09 18.80
N VAL A 217 9.51 1.95 17.78
CA VAL A 217 10.51 2.03 16.69
C VAL A 217 11.92 2.27 17.23
N ARG A 218 12.07 3.14 18.24
CA ARG A 218 13.38 3.55 18.75
C ARG A 218 14.04 2.41 19.52
N GLY A 219 13.29 1.74 20.39
CA GLY A 219 13.77 0.56 21.11
C GLY A 219 14.12 -0.59 20.16
N LEU A 220 13.31 -0.82 19.12
CA LEU A 220 13.59 -1.83 18.10
C LEU A 220 14.89 -1.52 17.33
N TRP A 221 15.11 -0.26 16.95
CA TRP A 221 16.35 0.20 16.36
C TRP A 221 17.54 -0.02 17.30
N ASP A 222 17.46 0.44 18.55
CA ASP A 222 18.56 0.38 19.50
C ASP A 222 18.98 -1.08 19.80
N ARG A 223 18.03 -2.04 19.76
CA ARG A 223 18.31 -3.48 19.95
C ARG A 223 18.96 -4.14 18.73
N HIS A 224 18.53 -3.82 17.51
CA HIS A 224 18.96 -4.52 16.29
C HIS A 224 20.01 -3.75 15.46
N PHE A 225 20.45 -2.57 15.92
CA PHE A 225 21.42 -1.74 15.21
C PHE A 225 22.76 -2.44 14.96
N GLU A 226 23.32 -3.09 15.98
CA GLU A 226 24.67 -3.67 15.89
C GLU A 226 24.73 -4.73 14.77
N PRO A 227 23.84 -5.75 14.71
CA PRO A 227 23.82 -6.72 13.60
C PRO A 227 23.51 -6.10 12.23
N MET A 228 22.67 -5.06 12.18
CA MET A 228 22.38 -4.32 10.95
C MET A 228 23.58 -3.52 10.44
N SER A 229 24.61 -3.29 11.25
CA SER A 229 25.76 -2.45 10.91
C SER A 229 27.05 -3.22 10.57
N ASP A 230 27.02 -4.55 10.72
CA ASP A 230 28.21 -5.41 10.72
C ASP A 230 29.05 -5.36 9.42
N ASP A 231 28.44 -5.08 8.28
CA ASP A 231 29.13 -4.91 7.00
C ASP A 231 29.91 -3.59 6.95
N TYR A 232 29.33 -2.49 7.44
CA TYR A 232 29.98 -1.18 7.47
C TYR A 232 31.07 -1.07 8.53
N ARG A 233 30.95 -1.80 9.65
CA ARG A 233 31.97 -1.88 10.70
C ARG A 233 33.29 -2.50 10.25
N ARG A 234 33.28 -3.25 9.14
CA ARG A 234 34.49 -3.85 8.57
C ARG A 234 35.36 -2.83 7.84
N SER A 235 34.74 -1.78 7.29
CA SER A 235 35.41 -0.73 6.53
C SER A 235 35.56 0.59 7.29
N HIS A 236 34.74 0.82 8.33
CA HIS A 236 34.71 2.07 9.09
C HIS A 236 34.91 1.82 10.58
N THR A 237 35.66 2.72 11.23
CA THR A 237 35.99 2.62 12.67
C THR A 237 35.16 3.58 13.53
N CYS A 238 34.57 4.62 12.92
CA CYS A 238 33.75 5.60 13.62
C CYS A 238 32.30 5.11 13.75
N ARG A 239 31.80 5.00 14.99
CA ARG A 239 30.42 4.57 15.27
C ARG A 239 29.38 5.49 14.62
N ILE A 240 29.62 6.81 14.64
CA ILE A 240 28.70 7.81 14.08
C ILE A 240 28.58 7.61 12.57
N GLU A 241 29.70 7.44 11.87
CA GLU A 241 29.73 7.21 10.43
C GLU A 241 28.99 5.92 10.05
N VAL A 242 29.25 4.82 10.77
CA VAL A 242 28.54 3.55 10.59
C VAL A 242 27.04 3.71 10.81
N GLU A 243 26.63 4.44 11.85
CA GLU A 243 25.22 4.72 12.13
C GLU A 243 24.56 5.48 10.98
N GLN A 244 25.22 6.52 10.47
CA GLN A 244 24.73 7.30 9.34
C GLN A 244 24.62 6.48 8.07
N MET A 245 25.60 5.62 7.76
CA MET A 245 25.52 4.73 6.59
C MET A 245 24.33 3.76 6.64
N VAL A 246 24.07 3.18 7.81
CA VAL A 246 22.90 2.30 8.02
C VAL A 246 21.60 3.07 7.84
N LEU A 247 21.50 4.27 8.43
CA LEU A 247 20.31 5.12 8.32
C LEU A 247 20.06 5.57 6.88
N LEU A 248 21.11 5.89 6.11
CA LEU A 248 21.01 6.27 4.69
C LEU A 248 20.52 5.09 3.83
N ASP A 249 21.00 3.87 4.09
CA ASP A 249 20.54 2.67 3.38
C ASP A 249 19.06 2.37 3.70
N ILE A 250 18.67 2.46 4.98
CA ILE A 250 17.26 2.32 5.40
C ILE A 250 16.38 3.43 4.82
N ARG A 251 16.83 4.69 4.81
CA ARG A 251 16.13 5.82 4.17
C ARG A 251 15.83 5.49 2.71
N GLY A 252 16.82 4.94 1.99
CA GLY A 252 16.59 4.41 0.66
C GLY A 252 15.47 3.36 0.66
N MET A 253 15.57 2.30 1.45
CA MET A 253 14.54 1.25 1.45
C MET A 253 13.13 1.78 1.77
N LEU A 254 13.00 2.76 2.66
CA LEU A 254 11.73 3.42 2.98
C LEU A 254 11.19 4.24 1.80
N GLN A 255 12.04 5.03 1.15
CA GLN A 255 11.66 5.85 -0.01
C GLN A 255 11.17 5.00 -1.18
N SER A 256 11.73 3.79 -1.39
CA SER A 256 11.24 2.90 -2.46
C SER A 256 9.85 2.34 -2.13
N MET A 257 9.49 2.24 -0.85
CA MET A 257 8.15 1.92 -0.36
C MET A 257 7.24 3.16 -0.22
N GLY A 258 7.73 4.35 -0.59
CA GLY A 258 6.97 5.60 -0.56
C GLY A 258 6.79 6.22 0.82
N LYS A 259 7.67 5.90 1.76
CA LYS A 259 7.74 6.50 3.10
C LYS A 259 9.01 7.31 3.25
N ASP A 260 8.97 8.33 4.10
CA ASP A 260 10.18 9.05 4.49
C ASP A 260 10.70 8.51 5.82
N ILE A 261 12.02 8.56 6.03
CA ILE A 261 12.59 8.13 7.31
C ILE A 261 12.16 9.05 8.47
N ALA A 262 11.84 10.30 8.17
CA ALA A 262 11.27 11.26 9.12
C ALA A 262 9.86 10.86 9.61
N ASP A 263 9.17 9.95 8.93
CA ASP A 263 7.88 9.40 9.38
C ASP A 263 8.05 8.49 10.62
N PHE A 264 9.28 8.08 10.94
CA PHE A 264 9.61 7.13 11.99
C PHE A 264 10.51 7.74 13.06
N SER A 265 10.39 7.26 14.31
CA SER A 265 11.19 7.76 15.45
C SER A 265 12.61 7.17 15.46
N LEU A 266 13.37 7.38 14.39
CA LEU A 266 14.75 6.95 14.19
C LEU A 266 15.76 8.08 14.50
N PRO A 267 17.06 7.78 14.72
CA PRO A 267 18.08 8.82 14.85
C PRO A 267 18.13 9.75 13.62
N CYS A 268 18.55 10.99 13.84
CA CYS A 268 18.64 11.99 12.77
C CYS A 268 19.75 11.63 11.77
N ILE A 269 19.48 11.91 10.50
CA ILE A 269 20.48 11.80 9.42
C ILE A 269 21.23 13.11 9.27
N ASP A 270 22.53 13.01 9.06
CA ASP A 270 23.38 14.07 8.55
C ASP A 270 23.66 13.83 7.07
N ASP A 271 23.12 14.70 6.21
CA ASP A 271 23.25 14.62 4.76
C ASP A 271 24.71 14.78 4.28
N ALA A 272 25.64 15.22 5.15
CA ALA A 272 27.07 15.24 4.83
C ALA A 272 27.65 13.83 4.56
N PHE A 273 26.98 12.78 5.02
CA PHE A 273 27.38 11.38 4.81
C PHE A 273 26.71 10.75 3.58
N ASP A 274 25.85 11.46 2.86
CA ASP A 274 25.14 10.91 1.70
C ASP A 274 26.10 10.72 0.50
N PRO A 275 26.39 9.46 0.10
CA PRO A 275 27.30 9.20 -1.01
C PRO A 275 26.72 9.58 -2.38
N THR A 276 25.43 9.94 -2.44
CA THR A 276 24.76 10.33 -3.69
C THR A 276 24.97 11.79 -4.08
N GLU A 277 25.63 12.60 -3.24
CA GLU A 277 25.87 14.04 -3.47
C GLU A 277 24.60 14.84 -3.85
N GLY A 278 23.42 14.36 -3.43
CA GLY A 278 22.13 14.96 -3.78
C GLY A 278 21.55 14.54 -5.14
N GLU A 279 22.13 13.53 -5.80
CA GLU A 279 21.46 12.88 -6.93
C GLU A 279 20.14 12.25 -6.47
N ALA A 280 19.05 12.65 -7.13
CA ALA A 280 17.73 12.11 -6.84
C ALA A 280 17.74 10.59 -7.06
N ARG A 281 17.30 9.83 -6.07
CA ARG A 281 17.34 8.36 -6.10
C ARG A 281 16.62 7.75 -7.29
N GLU A 282 15.59 8.41 -7.82
CA GLU A 282 14.92 8.00 -9.04
C GLU A 282 15.86 8.00 -10.26
N VAL A 283 16.85 8.90 -10.29
CA VAL A 283 17.89 8.97 -11.34
C VAL A 283 18.85 7.78 -11.20
N ILE A 284 19.24 7.46 -9.96
CA ILE A 284 20.12 6.31 -9.67
C ILE A 284 19.42 4.99 -9.98
N GLU A 285 18.15 4.84 -9.56
CA GLU A 285 17.35 3.66 -9.88
C GLU A 285 17.24 3.46 -11.39
N GLU A 286 16.99 4.53 -12.16
CA GLU A 286 16.85 4.45 -13.61
C GLU A 286 18.14 4.24 -14.36
N SER A 287 19.25 4.78 -13.86
CA SER A 287 20.58 4.57 -14.43
C SER A 287 21.04 3.12 -14.25
N ASN A 288 20.52 2.43 -13.23
CA ASN A 288 20.78 1.03 -12.95
C ASN A 288 19.75 0.06 -13.58
N VAL A 289 18.79 0.54 -14.37
CA VAL A 289 17.84 -0.36 -15.06
C VAL A 289 18.58 -1.06 -16.20
N ASP A 290 18.81 -2.36 -16.02
CA ASP A 290 19.36 -3.23 -17.06
C ASP A 290 18.53 -3.16 -18.35
N PHE A 291 19.23 -3.13 -19.48
CA PHE A 291 18.62 -3.29 -20.80
C PHE A 291 18.97 -4.68 -21.34
N ASP A 292 17.98 -5.34 -21.96
CA ASP A 292 18.24 -6.62 -22.62
C ASP A 292 19.06 -6.36 -23.89
N ILE A 293 20.24 -6.99 -23.98
CA ILE A 293 21.09 -6.93 -25.18
C ILE A 293 20.34 -7.49 -26.39
N ASN A 294 19.45 -8.47 -26.21
CA ASN A 294 18.61 -8.98 -27.29
C ASN A 294 17.59 -7.94 -27.77
N ASP A 295 17.16 -7.02 -26.89
CA ASP A 295 16.25 -5.94 -27.29
C ASP A 295 16.93 -4.93 -28.24
N THR A 296 18.26 -4.80 -28.18
CA THR A 296 19.01 -3.97 -29.15
C THR A 296 18.92 -4.54 -30.58
N LYS A 297 18.69 -5.85 -30.73
CA LYS A 297 18.51 -6.51 -32.03
C LYS A 297 17.10 -6.31 -32.60
N LEU A 298 16.12 -5.89 -31.80
CA LEU A 298 14.74 -5.67 -32.25
C LEU A 298 14.65 -4.56 -33.30
N ALA A 299 15.57 -3.59 -33.26
CA ALA A 299 15.66 -2.53 -34.27
C ALA A 299 15.81 -3.10 -35.70
N SER A 300 16.46 -4.27 -35.85
CA SER A 300 16.66 -4.94 -37.14
C SER A 300 15.41 -5.65 -37.68
N SER A 301 14.45 -5.99 -36.81
CA SER A 301 13.21 -6.69 -37.16
C SER A 301 11.98 -5.78 -37.20
N LEU A 302 12.17 -4.46 -37.07
CA LEU A 302 11.10 -3.48 -37.25
C LEU A 302 10.59 -3.51 -38.70
N ASN A 303 9.27 -3.44 -38.85
CA ASN A 303 8.67 -3.25 -40.17
C ASN A 303 8.95 -1.84 -40.71
N LEU A 304 8.58 -1.58 -41.97
CA LEU A 304 8.90 -0.32 -42.65
C LEU A 304 8.36 0.91 -41.89
N GLU A 305 7.10 0.89 -41.47
CA GLU A 305 6.44 2.01 -40.79
C GLU A 305 7.00 2.24 -39.38
N GLN A 306 7.19 1.15 -38.62
CA GLN A 306 7.83 1.20 -37.30
C GLN A 306 9.25 1.75 -37.39
N ARG A 307 10.00 1.41 -38.44
CA ARG A 307 11.37 1.87 -38.65
C ARG A 307 11.43 3.36 -39.00
N VAL A 308 10.44 3.88 -39.72
CA VAL A 308 10.31 5.32 -39.95
C VAL A 308 10.14 6.05 -38.62
N ALA A 309 9.17 5.63 -37.80
CA ALA A 309 8.94 6.22 -36.47
C ALA A 309 10.17 6.07 -35.55
N TYR A 310 10.80 4.90 -35.55
CA TYR A 310 12.01 4.64 -34.77
C TYR A 310 13.14 5.62 -35.09
N ASN A 311 13.44 5.80 -36.38
CA ASN A 311 14.53 6.66 -36.83
C ASN A 311 14.24 8.13 -36.52
N GLU A 312 13.01 8.58 -36.74
CA GLU A 312 12.61 9.96 -36.47
C GLU A 312 12.72 10.31 -34.98
N ILE A 313 12.19 9.44 -34.11
CA ILE A 313 12.25 9.61 -32.66
C ILE A 313 13.70 9.57 -32.18
N LEU A 314 14.48 8.58 -32.61
CA LEU A 314 15.86 8.43 -32.15
C LEU A 314 16.74 9.60 -32.62
N ALA A 315 16.54 10.10 -33.84
CA ALA A 315 17.29 11.24 -34.33
C ALA A 315 16.99 12.53 -33.53
N SER A 316 15.75 12.73 -33.07
CA SER A 316 15.41 13.83 -32.15
C SER A 316 16.12 13.68 -30.80
N VAL A 317 16.17 12.47 -30.24
CA VAL A 317 16.90 12.18 -29.00
C VAL A 317 18.40 12.44 -29.15
N GLU A 318 19.01 12.02 -30.26
CA GLU A 318 20.44 12.19 -30.53
C GLU A 318 20.85 13.64 -30.75
N ARG A 319 19.98 14.45 -31.35
CA ARG A 319 20.24 15.90 -31.55
C ARG A 319 19.94 16.74 -30.32
N GLY A 320 19.19 16.21 -29.35
CA GLY A 320 18.76 16.96 -28.17
C GLY A 320 17.71 18.03 -28.46
N ASP A 321 17.07 17.99 -29.64
CA ASP A 321 16.06 18.97 -30.06
C ASP A 321 14.80 18.95 -29.18
N GLY A 322 14.61 17.83 -28.46
CA GLY A 322 13.34 17.51 -27.81
C GLY A 322 12.23 17.20 -28.83
N GLY A 323 11.08 16.74 -28.33
CA GLY A 323 9.94 16.43 -29.18
C GLY A 323 8.86 15.62 -28.46
N VAL A 324 7.64 15.70 -28.98
CA VAL A 324 6.52 14.86 -28.55
C VAL A 324 6.03 14.07 -29.76
N PHE A 325 6.13 12.75 -29.66
CA PHE A 325 5.78 11.83 -30.74
C PHE A 325 4.59 10.98 -30.31
N PHE A 326 3.60 10.85 -31.19
CA PHE A 326 2.45 9.99 -30.98
C PHE A 326 2.44 8.87 -32.03
N VAL A 327 2.68 7.64 -31.57
CA VAL A 327 2.64 6.45 -32.44
C VAL A 327 1.25 5.83 -32.35
N ASP A 328 0.43 6.09 -33.36
CA ASP A 328 -0.88 5.46 -33.48
C ASP A 328 -0.81 4.15 -34.28
N GLY A 329 -1.67 3.21 -33.92
CA GLY A 329 -1.83 1.97 -34.66
C GLY A 329 -2.89 1.07 -34.05
N PRO A 330 -3.59 0.24 -34.84
CA PRO A 330 -4.53 -0.75 -34.33
C PRO A 330 -3.93 -1.71 -33.28
N GLY A 331 -4.80 -2.43 -32.56
CA GLY A 331 -4.37 -3.51 -31.67
C GLY A 331 -3.57 -4.57 -32.42
N GLY A 332 -2.45 -5.01 -31.86
CA GLY A 332 -1.61 -6.06 -32.46
C GLY A 332 -0.56 -5.59 -33.47
N THR A 333 -0.44 -4.30 -33.77
CA THR A 333 0.55 -3.78 -34.75
C THR A 333 1.98 -3.62 -34.20
N GLY A 334 2.29 -4.18 -33.03
CA GLY A 334 3.64 -4.15 -32.47
C GLY A 334 4.11 -2.80 -31.91
N LYS A 335 3.22 -1.90 -31.49
CA LYS A 335 3.61 -0.63 -30.83
C LYS A 335 4.53 -0.86 -29.62
N THR A 336 4.19 -1.82 -28.77
CA THR A 336 5.01 -2.19 -27.60
C THR A 336 6.38 -2.72 -28.01
N PHE A 337 6.44 -3.43 -29.15
CA PHE A 337 7.70 -3.92 -29.71
C PHE A 337 8.61 -2.77 -30.15
N LEU A 338 8.04 -1.75 -30.82
CA LEU A 338 8.74 -0.51 -31.15
C LEU A 338 9.24 0.22 -29.90
N TYR A 339 8.41 0.34 -28.86
CA TYR A 339 8.82 0.99 -27.61
C TYR A 339 9.97 0.27 -26.90
N ARG A 340 9.98 -1.06 -26.90
CA ARG A 340 11.11 -1.85 -26.37
C ARG A 340 12.40 -1.58 -27.15
N ALA A 341 12.33 -1.54 -28.48
CA ALA A 341 13.50 -1.23 -29.31
C ALA A 341 14.06 0.18 -29.03
N LEU A 342 13.19 1.18 -28.83
CA LEU A 342 13.59 2.54 -28.47
C LEU A 342 14.25 2.58 -27.07
N LEU A 343 13.60 1.98 -26.06
CA LEU A 343 14.13 1.92 -24.70
C LEU A 343 15.50 1.28 -24.65
N ALA A 344 15.66 0.12 -25.30
CA ALA A 344 16.93 -0.59 -25.33
C ALA A 344 18.03 0.23 -26.00
N LYS A 345 17.73 0.92 -27.10
CA LYS A 345 18.72 1.75 -27.81
C LYS A 345 19.16 2.96 -27.00
N VAL A 346 18.22 3.66 -26.37
CA VAL A 346 18.53 4.84 -25.55
C VAL A 346 19.36 4.42 -24.33
N ARG A 347 18.95 3.37 -23.61
CA ARG A 347 19.68 2.85 -22.44
C ARG A 347 21.05 2.29 -22.81
N SER A 348 21.20 1.63 -23.96
CA SER A 348 22.52 1.12 -24.41
C SER A 348 23.56 2.21 -24.64
N LYS A 349 23.13 3.46 -24.77
CA LYS A 349 24.02 4.63 -24.90
C LYS A 349 24.33 5.31 -23.56
N GLY A 350 23.86 4.75 -22.44
CA GLY A 350 24.02 5.34 -21.11
C GLY A 350 23.01 6.44 -20.78
N ASN A 351 21.99 6.65 -21.63
CA ASN A 351 20.96 7.65 -21.38
C ASN A 351 19.79 7.07 -20.57
N ILE A 352 19.19 7.90 -19.73
CA ILE A 352 18.00 7.54 -18.94
C ILE A 352 16.77 7.50 -19.84
N ALA A 353 16.05 6.38 -19.81
CA ALA A 353 14.77 6.22 -20.52
C ALA A 353 13.69 5.68 -19.58
N ILE A 354 12.62 6.45 -19.40
CA ILE A 354 11.55 6.16 -18.46
C ILE A 354 10.38 5.49 -19.19
N ALA A 355 10.08 4.23 -18.84
CA ALA A 355 8.95 3.49 -19.38
C ALA A 355 7.73 3.60 -18.44
N THR A 356 6.63 4.17 -18.94
CA THR A 356 5.38 4.25 -18.16
C THR A 356 4.18 3.72 -18.92
N ALA A 357 3.24 3.14 -18.19
CA ALA A 357 1.96 2.70 -18.73
C ALA A 357 0.80 3.09 -17.81
N THR A 358 -0.43 3.01 -18.33
CA THR A 358 -1.65 3.29 -17.54
C THR A 358 -2.04 2.11 -16.64
N SER A 359 -1.66 0.87 -16.98
CA SER A 359 -1.93 -0.33 -16.19
C SER A 359 -0.64 -1.07 -15.81
N GLY A 360 -0.66 -1.78 -14.68
CA GLY A 360 0.48 -2.58 -14.22
C GLY A 360 0.88 -3.69 -15.19
N VAL A 361 -0.11 -4.32 -15.84
CA VAL A 361 0.12 -5.36 -16.87
C VAL A 361 0.82 -4.79 -18.10
N ALA A 362 0.47 -3.59 -18.53
CA ALA A 362 1.16 -2.95 -19.65
C ALA A 362 2.57 -2.49 -19.25
N ALA A 363 2.75 -2.03 -18.00
CA ALA A 363 4.05 -1.63 -17.47
C ALA A 363 5.02 -2.82 -17.40
N SER A 364 4.57 -3.99 -16.94
CA SER A 364 5.42 -5.18 -16.79
C SER A 364 5.96 -5.75 -18.10
N ILE A 365 5.40 -5.37 -19.24
CA ILE A 365 5.88 -5.79 -20.58
C ILE A 365 7.13 -5.00 -20.99
N MET A 366 7.39 -3.84 -20.37
CA MET A 366 8.54 -2.99 -20.66
C MET A 366 9.60 -3.16 -19.57
N PRO A 367 10.89 -3.32 -19.92
CA PRO A 367 11.97 -3.38 -18.93
C PRO A 367 12.00 -2.14 -18.02
N GLY A 368 11.92 -2.33 -16.70
CA GLY A 368 11.82 -1.24 -15.73
C GLY A 368 10.51 -0.43 -15.79
N GLY A 369 9.47 -0.94 -16.45
CA GLY A 369 8.19 -0.24 -16.59
C GLY A 369 7.43 -0.11 -15.28
N ARG A 370 6.92 1.09 -15.00
CA ARG A 370 6.02 1.38 -13.88
C ARG A 370 4.73 2.02 -14.36
N THR A 371 3.67 2.03 -13.53
CA THR A 371 2.48 2.81 -13.86
C THR A 371 2.78 4.31 -13.76
N ALA A 372 2.15 5.14 -14.59
CA ALA A 372 2.35 6.60 -14.54
C ALA A 372 2.04 7.17 -13.14
N GLN A 373 1.01 6.64 -12.47
CA GLN A 373 0.65 6.99 -11.09
C GLN A 373 1.75 6.65 -10.09
N SER A 374 2.28 5.42 -10.14
CA SER A 374 3.38 4.98 -9.28
C SER A 374 4.67 5.78 -9.55
N ARG A 375 4.94 6.06 -10.82
CA ARG A 375 6.19 6.69 -11.28
C ARG A 375 6.27 8.17 -10.95
N PHE A 376 5.24 8.93 -11.29
CA PHE A 376 5.26 10.39 -11.12
C PHE A 376 4.58 10.84 -9.83
N LYS A 377 4.18 9.89 -8.97
CA LYS A 377 3.45 10.15 -7.72
C LYS A 377 2.29 11.13 -7.95
N ILE A 378 1.58 10.97 -9.07
CA ILE A 378 0.56 11.93 -9.52
C ILE A 378 -0.48 12.03 -8.40
N PRO A 379 -0.59 13.19 -7.71
CA PRO A 379 -1.52 13.34 -6.63
C PRO A 379 -2.94 13.21 -7.19
N LEU A 380 -3.71 12.28 -6.64
CA LEU A 380 -5.15 12.28 -6.84
C LEU A 380 -5.69 13.40 -5.94
N SER A 381 -5.80 14.61 -6.47
CA SER A 381 -6.53 15.69 -5.81
C SER A 381 -8.00 15.30 -5.77
N CYS A 382 -8.40 14.59 -4.72
CA CYS A 382 -9.77 14.60 -4.26
C CYS A 382 -9.86 15.79 -3.32
N ASP A 383 -10.25 16.97 -3.83
CA ASP A 383 -10.59 18.09 -2.95
C ASP A 383 -11.70 17.65 -1.99
N ASP A 384 -11.44 17.76 -0.69
CA ASP A 384 -12.42 17.51 0.37
C ASP A 384 -13.60 18.48 0.20
N GLY A 385 -14.65 18.01 -0.48
CA GLY A 385 -15.85 18.78 -0.79
C GLY A 385 -16.20 18.90 -2.27
N ALA A 386 -15.32 18.48 -3.19
CA ALA A 386 -15.69 18.36 -4.59
C ALA A 386 -16.53 17.09 -4.81
N SER A 387 -17.84 17.17 -4.54
CA SER A 387 -18.77 16.20 -5.10
C SER A 387 -18.80 16.37 -6.61
N CYS A 388 -17.99 15.60 -7.34
CA CYS A 388 -18.07 15.54 -8.78
C CYS A 388 -19.42 14.91 -9.14
N THR A 389 -20.37 15.73 -9.58
CA THR A 389 -21.69 15.26 -10.00
C THR A 389 -21.51 14.49 -11.31
N PHE A 390 -21.40 13.17 -11.22
CA PHE A 390 -21.20 12.33 -12.39
C PHE A 390 -22.43 12.32 -13.28
N THR A 391 -22.43 13.16 -14.31
CA THR A 391 -23.33 13.02 -15.45
C THR A 391 -22.61 12.21 -16.52
N LYS A 392 -22.78 10.88 -16.45
CA LYS A 392 -22.61 9.81 -17.46
C LYS A 392 -21.65 9.93 -18.67
N GLN A 393 -20.59 10.76 -18.67
CA GLN A 393 -19.84 10.98 -19.93
C GLN A 393 -18.31 11.14 -19.92
N ARG A 394 -17.53 11.00 -18.83
CA ARG A 394 -16.05 11.18 -18.95
C ARG A 394 -15.22 10.31 -17.99
N LEU A 395 -14.40 9.39 -18.52
CA LEU A 395 -12.92 9.35 -18.49
C LEU A 395 -12.39 7.95 -18.90
N ILE A 396 -11.47 7.89 -19.87
CA ILE A 396 -10.50 6.79 -20.05
C ILE A 396 -9.15 7.47 -20.33
N MET A 397 -8.08 7.08 -19.64
CA MET A 397 -6.72 7.57 -19.90
C MET A 397 -5.94 6.56 -20.76
N THR A 398 -5.29 7.05 -21.81
CA THR A 398 -4.32 6.33 -22.66
C THR A 398 -2.92 6.95 -22.52
N PRO A 399 -1.83 6.19 -22.71
CA PRO A 399 -0.48 6.61 -22.33
C PRO A 399 0.11 7.68 -23.25
N GLY A 400 0.82 8.65 -22.66
CA GLY A 400 1.72 9.57 -23.36
C GLY A 400 3.19 9.26 -23.03
N PHE A 401 4.05 9.25 -24.05
CA PHE A 401 5.50 9.09 -23.91
C PHE A 401 6.17 10.47 -23.79
N ARG A 402 7.17 10.58 -22.91
CA ARG A 402 8.12 11.70 -22.91
C ARG A 402 9.52 11.18 -22.59
N ILE A 403 10.50 11.57 -23.40
CA ILE A 403 11.93 11.54 -23.07
C ILE A 403 12.30 12.98 -22.76
N THR A 404 12.71 13.27 -21.54
CA THR A 404 13.36 14.54 -21.17
C THR A 404 14.87 14.32 -21.21
N CYS A 405 15.57 15.11 -22.03
CA CYS A 405 17.00 15.34 -21.86
C CYS A 405 17.24 16.20 -20.62
#